data_AF-A0A6B3CVJ9-F1
#
_entry.id   AF-A0A6B3CVJ9-F1
#
_cell.length_a   1.000
_cell.length_b   1.000
_cell.length_c   1.000
_cell.angle_alpha   90.00
_cell.angle_beta   90.00
_cell.angle_gamma   90.00
#
_symmetry.space_group_name_H-M   'P 1'
#
loop_
_entity.id
_entity.type
_entity.pdbx_description
1 polymer ?
#
loop_
_entity_poly.entity_id
_entity_poly.type
_entity_poly.pdbx_seq_one_letter_code
_entity_poly.pdbx_strand_id
1 'polypeptide(L)' 'LADGDAYVQWVVGPSKVTPRDGRWPQVGATIAYEVRLGPLLLDNESVVRRCVEGSVLELEAKAGRLGTARIA' A
#
# COMPACT_ATOMS: atom_id res chain seq x y z
N LEU A 1 8.29 -1.80 8.43
CA LEU A 1 6.81 -1.91 8.37
C LEU A 1 6.15 -0.54 8.32
N ALA A 2 6.41 0.34 9.29
CA ALA A 2 5.79 1.68 9.34
C ALA A 2 6.26 2.66 8.24
N ASP A 3 7.28 2.33 7.47
CA ASP A 3 7.71 3.12 6.30
C ASP A 3 6.94 2.63 5.06
N GLY A 4 6.04 3.48 4.55
CA GLY A 4 5.21 3.17 3.39
C GLY A 4 6.00 3.05 2.10
N ASP A 5 7.09 3.80 1.96
CA ASP A 5 7.94 3.80 0.77
C ASP A 5 8.73 2.49 0.73
N ALA A 6 9.34 2.08 1.85
CA ALA A 6 10.02 0.81 1.98
C ALA A 6 9.08 -0.39 1.73
N TYR A 7 7.82 -0.30 2.18
CA TYR A 7 6.80 -1.32 1.92
C TYR A 7 6.50 -1.43 0.42
N VAL A 8 6.20 -0.33 -0.26
CA VAL A 8 5.90 -0.34 -1.70
C VAL A 8 7.11 -0.82 -2.49
N GLN A 9 8.33 -0.41 -2.11
CA GLN A 9 9.55 -0.92 -2.74
C GLN A 9 9.69 -2.43 -2.63
N TRP A 10 9.32 -3.02 -1.49
CA TRP A 10 9.37 -4.46 -1.30
C TRP A 10 8.29 -5.21 -2.10
N VAL A 11 7.04 -4.71 -2.11
CA VAL A 11 5.91 -5.39 -2.79
C VAL A 11 5.92 -5.20 -4.29
N VAL A 12 6.24 -3.99 -4.76
CA VAL A 12 6.05 -3.56 -6.14
C VAL A 12 7.38 -3.37 -6.88
N GLY A 13 8.45 -3.06 -6.15
CA GLY A 13 9.69 -2.54 -6.72
C GLY A 13 9.72 -1.00 -6.69
N PRO A 14 10.70 -0.36 -7.36
CA PRO A 14 10.89 1.09 -7.30
C PRO A 14 9.70 1.83 -7.91
N SER A 15 8.78 2.24 -7.03
CA SER A 15 7.60 3.04 -7.35
C SER A 15 7.52 4.22 -6.39
N LYS A 16 6.99 5.34 -6.88
CA LYS A 16 6.73 6.51 -6.03
C LYS A 16 5.48 6.26 -5.20
N VAL A 17 5.57 6.58 -3.91
CA VAL A 17 4.42 6.53 -2.99
C VAL A 17 3.89 7.93 -2.76
N THR A 18 2.57 8.05 -2.72
CA THR A 18 1.88 9.30 -2.43
C THR A 18 0.89 9.07 -1.28
N PRO A 19 1.10 9.67 -0.09
CA PRO A 19 0.11 9.66 0.97
C PRO A 19 -1.21 10.27 0.50
N ARG A 20 -2.34 9.69 0.89
CA ARG A 20 -3.68 10.15 0.49
C ARG A 20 -4.48 10.62 1.70
N ASP A 21 -4.84 9.71 2.59
CA ASP A 21 -5.67 9.99 3.76
C ASP A 21 -4.99 9.54 5.05
N GLY A 22 -5.29 10.27 6.13
CA GLY A 22 -4.81 9.94 7.47
C GLY A 22 -3.29 10.09 7.64
N ARG A 23 -2.79 9.61 8.77
CA ARG A 23 -1.36 9.58 9.08
C ARG A 23 -0.88 8.14 9.04
N TRP A 24 -0.04 7.81 8.07
CA TRP A 24 0.58 6.50 8.02
C TRP A 24 1.45 6.23 9.28
N PRO A 25 1.47 5.01 9.86
CA PRO A 25 0.70 3.81 9.49
C PRO A 25 -0.57 3.62 10.36
N GLN A 26 -1.25 4.70 10.77
CA GLN A 26 -2.47 4.57 11.58
C GLN A 26 -3.57 3.84 10.80
N VAL A 27 -4.42 3.09 11.51
CA VAL A 27 -5.56 2.39 10.89
C VAL A 27 -6.42 3.38 10.10
N GLY A 28 -6.75 3.02 8.87
CA GLY A 28 -7.48 3.86 7.93
C GLY A 28 -6.60 4.78 7.08
N ALA A 29 -5.30 4.92 7.38
CA ALA A 29 -4.39 5.68 6.53
C ALA A 29 -4.22 5.00 5.16
N THR A 30 -4.05 5.81 4.13
CA THR A 30 -3.97 5.34 2.74
C THR A 30 -2.74 5.88 2.02
N ILE A 31 -2.16 5.02 1.18
CA ILE A 31 -1.07 5.38 0.28
C ILE A 31 -1.41 4.94 -1.14
N ALA A 32 -1.12 5.80 -2.12
CA ALA A 32 -1.25 5.50 -3.54
C ALA A 32 0.12 5.21 -4.17
N TYR A 33 0.15 4.29 -5.13
CA TYR A 33 1.33 3.93 -5.90
C TYR A 33 0.94 3.31 -7.23
N GLU A 34 1.88 3.30 -8.17
CA GLU A 34 1.69 2.69 -9.48
C GLU A 34 2.44 1.35 -9.56
N VAL A 35 1.79 0.36 -10.19
CA VAL A 35 2.38 -0.96 -10.48
C VAL A 35 2.47 -1.11 -12.00
N ARG A 36 3.63 -1.52 -12.49
CA ARG A 36 3.81 -1.85 -13.91
C ARG A 36 3.63 -3.35 -14.12
N LEU A 37 2.63 -3.73 -14.92
CA LEU A 37 2.41 -5.11 -15.36
C LEU A 37 2.60 -5.18 -16.88
N GLY A 38 3.83 -5.49 -17.32
CA GLY A 38 4.19 -5.43 -18.74
C GLY A 38 4.04 -4.00 -19.29
N PRO A 39 3.30 -3.78 -20.39
CA PRO A 39 3.05 -2.43 -20.93
C PRO A 39 2.01 -1.64 -20.12
N LEU A 40 1.29 -2.28 -19.19
CA LEU A 40 0.24 -1.65 -18.40
C LEU A 40 0.80 -0.94 -17.19
N LEU A 41 0.24 0.25 -16.90
CA LEU A 41 0.43 0.99 -15.66
C LEU A 41 -0.90 0.95 -14.90
N LEU A 42 -0.84 0.52 -13.64
CA LEU A 42 -2.02 0.40 -12.79
C LEU A 42 -1.89 1.30 -11.57
N ASP A 43 -2.90 2.14 -11.37
CA ASP A 43 -3.08 2.89 -10.14
C ASP A 43 -3.57 1.96 -9.02
N ASN A 44 -2.85 1.98 -7.91
CA ASN A 44 -3.15 1.18 -6.73
C ASN A 44 -3.23 2.06 -5.49
N GLU A 45 -3.99 1.58 -4.50
CA GLU A 45 -4.09 2.19 -3.19
C GLU A 45 -4.00 1.10 -2.12
N SER A 46 -3.18 1.30 -1.09
CA SER A 46 -3.18 0.45 0.10
C SER A 46 -3.81 1.18 1.28
N VAL A 47 -4.67 0.48 2.03
CA VAL A 47 -5.31 0.96 3.25
C VAL A 47 -4.80 0.18 4.45
N VAL A 48 -4.42 0.88 5.52
CA VAL A 48 -4.10 0.21 6.79
C VAL A 48 -5.38 -0.34 7.43
N ARG A 49 -5.44 -1.66 7.62
CA ARG A 49 -6.56 -2.35 8.28
C ARG A 49 -6.26 -2.68 9.74
N ARG A 50 -5.01 -2.91 10.10
CA ARG A 50 -4.57 -3.11 11.48
C ARG A 50 -3.15 -2.60 11.66
N CYS A 51 -2.90 -1.92 12.78
CA CYS A 51 -1.55 -1.52 13.18
C CYS A 51 -1.35 -1.83 14.66
N VAL A 52 -0.38 -2.68 14.96
CA VAL A 52 0.20 -2.84 16.29
C VAL A 52 1.65 -2.40 16.17
N GLU A 53 1.99 -1.29 16.80
CA GLU A 53 3.30 -0.69 16.68
C GLU A 53 4.41 -1.70 16.97
N GLY A 54 5.41 -1.76 16.09
CA GLY A 54 6.53 -2.69 16.18
C GLY A 54 6.21 -4.17 15.94
N SER A 55 4.96 -4.55 15.69
CA SER A 55 4.55 -5.96 15.62
C SER A 55 3.73 -6.33 14.39
N VAL A 56 2.65 -5.60 14.10
CA VAL A 56 1.69 -5.98 13.04
C VAL A 56 1.35 -4.78 12.20
N LEU A 57 1.35 -4.97 10.87
CA LEU A 57 0.78 -4.02 9.93
C LEU A 57 0.00 -4.80 8.87
N GLU A 58 -1.33 -4.87 9.04
CA GLU A 58 -2.20 -5.46 8.04
C GLU A 58 -2.67 -4.39 7.06
N LEU A 59 -2.54 -4.68 5.77
CA LEU A 59 -2.88 -3.79 4.67
C LEU A 59 -3.89 -4.45 3.75
N GLU A 60 -4.73 -3.63 3.13
CA GLU A 60 -5.56 -4.03 2.01
C GLU A 60 -5.16 -3.21 0.79
N ALA A 61 -4.53 -3.89 -0.17
CA ALA A 61 -4.17 -3.33 -1.46
C ALA A 61 -5.37 -3.42 -2.41
N LYS A 62 -5.74 -2.30 -3.00
CA LYS A 62 -6.79 -2.16 -4.01
C LYS A 62 -6.14 -1.92 -5.36
N ALA A 63 -6.39 -2.81 -6.31
CA ALA A 63 -5.89 -2.76 -7.69
C ALA A 63 -6.99 -2.38 -8.70
N GLY A 64 -7.93 -1.53 -8.26
CA GLY A 64 -9.09 -1.13 -9.06
C GLY A 64 -9.92 -2.32 -9.53
N ARG A 65 -10.08 -2.47 -10.86
CA ARG A 65 -10.89 -3.54 -11.48
C ARG A 65 -10.35 -4.94 -11.24
N LEU A 66 -9.09 -5.09 -10.84
CA LEU A 66 -8.48 -6.39 -10.54
C LEU A 66 -8.81 -6.90 -9.14
N GLY A 67 -9.53 -6.11 -8.33
CA GLY A 67 -9.97 -6.50 -6.99
C GLY A 67 -9.01 -6.03 -5.90
N THR A 68 -9.04 -6.73 -4.76
CA THR A 68 -8.29 -6.36 -3.55
C THR A 68 -7.51 -7.55 -3.01
N ALA A 69 -6.32 -7.31 -2.48
CA ALA A 69 -5.50 -8.29 -1.78
C ALA A 69 -5.25 -7.84 -0.32
N ARG A 70 -5.32 -8.78 0.63
CA ARG A 70 -5.00 -8.52 2.03
C ARG A 70 -3.62 -9.06 2.36
N ILE A 71 -2.82 -8.24 3.03
CA ILE A 71 -1.43 -8.51 3.38
C ILE A 71 -1.34 -8.36 4.89
N ALA A 72 -0.85 -9.40 5.58
CA ALA A 72 -0.79 -9.49 7.04
C ALA A 72 0.60 -9.91 7.51
#